data_AF-A0A7K1CUQ2-F1
#
_entry.id   AF-A0A7K1CUQ2-F1
#
_cell.length_a   1.000
_cell.length_b   1.000
_cell.length_c   1.000
_cell.angle_alpha   90.00
_cell.angle_beta   90.00
_cell.angle_gamma   90.00
#
_symmetry.space_group_name_H-M   'P 1'
#
loop_
_entity.id
_entity.type
_entity.pdbx_description
1 polymer ?
#
loop_
_entity_poly.entity_id
_entity_poly.type
_entity_poly.pdbx_seq_one_letter_code
_entity_poly.pdbx_strand_id
1 'polypeptide(L)'
;QSLEALSELGVRLLGTTSHDSLSVSHPESMYDCDYSGLLGVVLGNEAHGLDPEAPVDGWVTIEHAGRSESLNVAMAGTVFAMHVAHQRSGQP
;
A
#
# COMPACT_ATOMS: atom_id res chain seq x y z
N GLN A 1 -3.39 11.58 -12.94
CA GLN A 1 -4.67 11.74 -12.22
C GLN A 1 -4.34 12.03 -10.77
N SER A 2 -5.06 12.91 -10.09
CA SER A 2 -4.87 13.10 -8.64
C SER A 2 -5.49 11.94 -7.87
N LEU A 3 -5.14 11.80 -6.58
CA LEU A 3 -5.71 10.74 -5.73
C LEU A 3 -7.21 10.97 -5.52
N GLU A 4 -7.63 12.22 -5.34
CA GLU A 4 -9.04 12.60 -5.18
C GLU A 4 -9.86 12.21 -6.42
N ALA A 5 -9.33 12.46 -7.62
CA ALA A 5 -9.98 12.08 -8.86
C ALA A 5 -10.14 10.55 -9.01
N LEU A 6 -9.19 9.77 -8.49
CA LEU A 6 -9.31 8.30 -8.47
C LEU A 6 -10.33 7.83 -7.43
N SER A 7 -10.34 8.45 -6.26
CA SER A 7 -11.33 8.18 -5.20
C SER A 7 -12.76 8.48 -5.68
N GLU A 8 -12.98 9.60 -6.38
CA GLU A 8 -14.28 9.94 -7.00
C GLU A 8 -14.74 8.91 -8.05
N LEU A 9 -13.81 8.19 -8.68
CA LEU A 9 -14.10 7.09 -9.59
C LEU A 9 -14.35 5.75 -8.89
N GLY A 10 -14.37 5.73 -7.55
CA GLY A 10 -14.59 4.54 -6.74
C GLY A 10 -13.36 3.62 -6.64
N VAL A 11 -12.17 4.14 -6.92
CA VAL A 11 -10.91 3.40 -6.70
C VAL A 11 -10.57 3.47 -5.21
N ARG A 12 -10.49 2.32 -4.54
CA ARG A 12 -9.98 2.24 -3.17
C ARG A 12 -8.46 2.43 -3.17
N LEU A 13 -7.97 3.45 -2.47
CA LEU A 13 -6.55 3.81 -2.41
C LEU A 13 -5.90 3.24 -1.15
N LEU A 14 -4.87 2.41 -1.34
CA LEU A 14 -4.07 1.84 -0.26
C LEU A 14 -2.69 2.49 -0.26
N GLY A 15 -2.37 3.25 0.79
CA GLY A 15 -1.05 3.84 0.99
C GLY A 15 -0.07 2.81 1.54
N THR A 16 1.16 2.79 1.01
CA THR A 16 2.21 1.91 1.53
C THR A 16 3.08 2.64 2.55
N THR A 17 3.38 2.00 3.68
CA THR A 17 4.33 2.48 4.66
C THR A 17 5.21 1.34 5.14
N SER A 18 6.43 1.66 5.59
CA SER A 18 7.31 0.72 6.30
C SER A 18 7.36 0.98 7.81
N HIS A 19 6.58 1.95 8.30
CA HIS A 19 6.51 2.28 9.71
C HIS A 19 5.43 1.44 10.38
N ASP A 20 5.76 0.77 11.49
CA ASP A 20 4.81 -0.04 12.27
C ASP A 20 3.67 0.78 12.90
N SER A 21 3.79 2.11 12.92
CA SER A 21 2.70 2.99 13.30
C SER A 21 2.82 4.31 12.55
N LEU A 22 1.72 4.75 11.97
CA LEU A 22 1.54 6.14 11.60
C LEU A 22 0.80 6.83 12.75
N SER A 23 1.05 8.12 12.97
CA SER A 23 0.41 8.90 14.05
C SER A 23 -1.12 8.80 14.09
N VAL A 24 -1.73 8.42 12.97
CA VAL A 24 -3.18 8.37 12.74
C VAL A 24 -3.75 6.96 12.54
N SER A 25 -2.91 5.94 12.29
CA SER A 25 -3.39 4.57 11.99
C SER A 25 -2.29 3.52 12.10
N HIS A 26 -2.69 2.29 12.42
CA HIS A 26 -1.81 1.12 12.31
C HIS A 26 -1.95 0.52 10.91
N PRO A 27 -0.87 0.36 10.13
CA PRO A 27 -0.96 -0.26 8.82
C PRO A 27 -1.30 -1.75 8.95
N GLU A 28 -2.11 -2.24 8.02
CA GLU A 28 -2.44 -3.66 7.88
C GLU A 28 -1.29 -4.42 7.20
N SER A 29 -1.05 -5.67 7.58
CA SER A 29 -0.10 -6.51 6.86
C SER A 29 -0.56 -6.71 5.43
N MET A 30 0.38 -6.66 4.48
CA MET A 30 0.08 -6.93 3.08
C MET A 30 -0.56 -8.31 2.86
N TYR A 31 -0.38 -9.26 3.78
CA TYR A 31 -0.92 -10.62 3.67
C TYR A 31 -2.38 -10.73 4.14
N ASP A 32 -2.84 -9.82 5.00
CA ASP A 32 -4.17 -9.84 5.59
C ASP A 32 -5.15 -8.87 4.90
N CYS A 33 -4.61 -7.88 4.18
CA CYS A 33 -5.40 -6.89 3.46
C CYS A 33 -6.28 -7.50 2.36
N ASP A 34 -7.53 -7.02 2.26
CA ASP A 34 -8.42 -7.31 1.14
C ASP A 34 -8.05 -6.50 -0.11
N TYR A 35 -7.77 -7.19 -1.22
CA TYR A 35 -7.45 -6.61 -2.53
C TYR A 35 -8.56 -6.82 -3.59
N SER A 36 -9.78 -7.12 -3.15
CA SER A 36 -10.96 -7.21 -4.00
C SER A 36 -11.35 -5.86 -4.61
N GLY A 37 -12.12 -5.90 -5.71
CA GLY A 37 -12.65 -4.68 -6.35
C GLY A 37 -11.63 -3.81 -7.08
N LEU A 38 -11.99 -2.54 -7.30
CA LEU A 38 -11.14 -1.57 -7.98
C LEU A 38 -10.23 -0.87 -6.96
N LEU A 39 -8.92 -1.09 -7.05
CA LEU A 39 -7.96 -0.54 -6.10
C LEU A 39 -6.77 0.12 -6.78
N GLY A 40 -6.17 1.08 -6.08
CA GLY A 40 -4.88 1.69 -6.41
C GLY A 40 -3.93 1.57 -5.23
N VAL A 41 -2.71 1.10 -5.47
CA VAL A 41 -1.62 1.09 -4.47
C VAL A 41 -0.81 2.37 -4.64
N VAL A 42 -0.71 3.16 -3.58
CA VAL A 42 -0.04 4.47 -3.56
C VAL A 42 1.32 4.31 -2.90
N LEU A 43 2.37 4.52 -3.70
CA LEU A 43 3.76 4.42 -3.24
C LEU A 43 4.29 5.81 -2.88
N GLY A 44 5.05 5.85 -1.79
CA GLY A 44 5.76 7.05 -1.33
C GLY A 44 7.02 7.36 -2.16
N ASN A 45 7.61 8.52 -1.90
CA ASN A 45 8.93 8.87 -2.43
C ASN A 45 10.03 8.11 -1.67
N GLU A 46 11.12 7.73 -2.34
CA GLU A 46 12.27 7.02 -1.74
C GLU A 46 12.89 7.76 -0.57
N ALA A 47 12.90 9.09 -0.60
CA ALA A 47 13.54 9.92 0.42
C ALA A 47 12.65 10.19 1.66
N HIS A 48 11.32 10.25 1.48
CA HIS A 48 10.40 10.75 2.51
C HIS A 48 9.19 9.85 2.76
N GLY A 49 9.06 8.73 2.05
CA GLY A 49 7.87 7.90 2.08
C GLY A 49 6.64 8.63 1.51
N LEU A 50 5.46 8.16 1.91
CA LEU A 50 4.18 8.79 1.60
C LEU A 50 3.79 9.69 2.78
N ASP A 51 3.18 10.84 2.49
CA ASP A 51 2.65 11.73 3.52
C ASP A 51 1.64 10.98 4.41
N PRO A 52 1.79 10.94 5.75
CA PRO A 52 0.81 10.32 6.65
C PRO A 52 -0.61 10.87 6.50
N GLU A 53 -0.75 12.11 6.01
CA GLU A 53 -2.04 12.76 5.74
C GLU A 53 -2.48 12.62 4.27
N ALA A 54 -1.83 11.74 3.49
CA ALA A 54 -2.23 11.47 2.12
C ALA A 54 -3.70 10.96 2.09
N PRO A 55 -4.49 11.35 1.08
CA PRO A 55 -5.89 10.95 0.95
C PRO A 55 -6.01 9.50 0.47
N VAL A 56 -5.72 8.55 1.37
CA VAL A 56 -5.82 7.10 1.17
C VAL A 56 -6.88 6.51 2.10
N ASP A 57 -7.51 5.42 1.67
CA ASP A 57 -8.57 4.75 2.43
C ASP A 57 -8.02 3.81 3.51
N GLY A 58 -6.72 3.49 3.44
CA GLY A 58 -6.05 2.64 4.39
C GLY A 58 -4.55 2.56 4.14
N TRP A 59 -3.85 2.04 5.14
CA TRP A 59 -2.40 1.86 5.10
C TRP A 59 -2.05 0.39 5.14
N VAL A 60 -1.13 -0.01 4.26
CA VAL A 60 -0.61 -1.38 4.17
C VAL A 60 0.92 -1.38 4.31
N THR A 61 1.45 -2.42 4.93
CA THR A 61 2.89 -2.59 5.14
C THR A 61 3.37 -3.95 4.65
N ILE A 62 4.63 -3.99 4.19
CA ILE A 62 5.35 -5.24 3.98
C ILE A 62 6.07 -5.54 5.29
N GLU A 63 5.75 -6.64 5.94
CA GLU A 63 6.43 -7.02 7.18
C GLU A 63 7.89 -7.40 6.90
N HIS A 64 8.81 -6.81 7.66
CA HIS A 64 10.24 -6.99 7.44
C HIS A 64 10.84 -7.94 8.47
N ALA A 65 11.31 -9.11 8.00
CA ALA A 65 12.12 -10.00 8.80
C ALA A 65 13.61 -9.60 8.71
N GLY A 66 14.05 -8.64 9.53
CA GLY A 66 15.48 -8.28 9.61
C GLY A 66 15.76 -6.86 10.07
N ARG A 67 17.03 -6.43 9.94
CA ARG A 67 17.48 -5.09 10.32
C ARG A 67 17.11 -3.99 9.32
N SER A 68 16.59 -4.35 8.15
CA SER A 68 16.20 -3.38 7.13
C SER A 68 14.81 -2.84 7.45
N GLU A 69 14.73 -1.54 7.68
CA GLU A 69 13.48 -0.87 8.06
C GLU A 69 12.63 -0.45 6.85
N SER A 70 13.15 -0.57 5.62
CA SER A 70 12.41 -0.33 4.37
C SER A 70 13.04 -1.05 3.17
N LEU A 71 12.24 -1.20 2.09
CA LEU A 71 12.68 -1.67 0.77
C LEU A 71 12.83 -0.46 -0.14
N ASN A 72 13.62 -0.60 -1.20
CA ASN A 72 13.54 0.35 -2.31
C ASN A 72 12.10 0.43 -2.83
N VAL A 73 11.63 1.63 -3.19
CA VAL A 73 10.22 1.86 -3.56
C VAL A 73 9.77 0.99 -4.75
N ALA A 74 10.66 0.78 -5.74
CA ALA A 74 10.33 -0.04 -6.90
C ALA A 74 10.19 -1.51 -6.50
N MET A 75 10.98 -1.97 -5.54
CA MET A 75 10.87 -3.31 -4.98
C MET A 75 9.59 -3.47 -4.16
N ALA A 76 9.23 -2.49 -3.32
CA ALA A 76 7.96 -2.51 -2.60
C ALA A 76 6.77 -2.56 -3.57
N GLY A 77 6.77 -1.71 -4.60
CA GLY A 77 5.76 -1.72 -5.66
C GLY A 77 5.66 -3.05 -6.40
N THR A 78 6.81 -3.69 -6.69
CA THR A 78 6.85 -5.01 -7.33
C THR A 78 6.23 -6.08 -6.43
N VAL A 79 6.57 -6.10 -5.14
CA VAL A 79 6.03 -7.05 -4.16
C VAL A 79 4.51 -6.91 -4.06
N PHE A 80 3.99 -5.68 -3.92
CA PHE A 80 2.55 -5.43 -3.90
C PHE A 80 1.87 -5.86 -5.21
N ALA A 81 2.41 -5.45 -6.37
CA ALA A 81 1.80 -5.78 -7.66
C ALA A 81 1.70 -7.29 -7.88
N MET A 82 2.77 -8.04 -7.57
CA MET A 82 2.79 -9.49 -7.72
C MET A 82 1.87 -10.17 -6.71
N HIS A 83 1.80 -9.68 -5.47
CA HIS A 83 0.91 -10.23 -4.45
C HIS A 83 -0.57 -10.01 -4.79
N VAL A 84 -0.94 -8.80 -5.23
CA VAL A 84 -2.31 -8.50 -5.68
C VAL A 84 -2.69 -9.37 -6.87
N ALA A 85 -1.79 -9.52 -7.86
CA ALA A 85 -2.03 -10.41 -9.00
C ALA A 85 -2.21 -11.87 -8.55
N HIS A 86 -1.41 -12.34 -7.60
CA HIS A 86 -1.51 -13.68 -7.03
C HIS A 86 -2.85 -13.90 -6.31
N GLN A 87 -3.25 -12.99 -5.41
CA GLN A 87 -4.54 -13.07 -4.71
C GLN A 87 -5.72 -13.12 -5.68
N ARG A 88 -5.68 -12.29 -6.73
CA ARG A 88 -6.75 -12.24 -7.75
C ARG A 88 -6.77 -13.47 -8.65
N SER A 89 -5.62 -14.10 -8.90
CA SER A 89 -5.57 -15.34 -9.68
C SER A 89 -6.15 -16.55 -8.94
N GLY A 90 -6.24 -16.49 -7.61
CA GLY A 90 -6.83 -17.54 -6.76
C GLY A 90 -8.31 -17.34 -6.45
N GLN A 91 -8.92 -16.23 -6.86
CA GLN A 91 -10.35 -15.97 -6.68
C GLN A 91 -11.13 -16.51 -7.90
N PRO A 92 -12.17 -17.35 -7.70
CA PRO A 92 -13.00 -17.87 -8.78
C PRO A 92 -13.86 -16.78 -9.46
#